data_AF-A0A2H5FN09-F1
#
_entry.id   AF-A0A2H5FN09-F1
#
_cell.length_a   1.000
_cell.length_b   1.000
_cell.length_c   1.000
_cell.angle_alpha   90.00
_cell.angle_beta   90.00
_cell.angle_gamma   90.00
#
_symmetry.space_group_name_H-M   'P 1'
#
loop_
_entity.id
_entity.type
_entity.pdbx_description
1 polymer ?
#
loop_
_entity_poly.entity_id
_entity_poly.type
_entity_poly.pdbx_seq_one_letter_code
_entity_poly.pdbx_strand_id
1 'polypeptide(L)'
;MTKETFIDFPCYFPIKIIGNNSTFFLEEIRQITLTHFPETTQDALTHKMSKKSNYLAITVSVFVENQESLDAFYRALTQHPEVKMVL
;
A
#
# COMPACT_ATOMS: atom_id res chain seq x y z
N MET A 1 -16.42 6.34 23.01
CA MET A 1 -15.39 7.15 23.67
C MET A 1 -14.05 6.69 23.15
N THR A 2 -13.38 7.62 22.45
CA THR A 2 -11.94 7.71 22.13
C THR A 2 -11.20 6.41 21.77
N LYS A 3 -11.20 6.07 20.46
CA LYS A 3 -10.06 5.34 19.88
C LYS A 3 -8.85 6.28 19.98
N GLU A 4 -8.09 6.15 21.05
CA GLU A 4 -6.74 6.72 21.18
C GLU A 4 -5.80 5.98 20.23
N THR A 5 -5.93 6.23 18.93
CA THR A 5 -4.84 5.94 17.99
C THR A 5 -3.81 7.05 18.15
N PHE A 6 -2.94 6.91 19.16
CA PHE A 6 -1.73 7.71 19.38
C PHE A 6 -0.68 7.39 18.30
N ILE A 7 -1.07 7.48 17.03
CA ILE A 7 -0.12 7.56 15.94
C ILE A 7 0.10 9.04 15.69
N ASP A 8 1.29 9.50 16.06
CA ASP A 8 1.78 10.82 15.68
C ASP A 8 1.96 10.84 14.17
N PHE A 9 1.03 11.49 13.50
CA PHE A 9 1.17 11.87 12.10
C PHE A 9 1.77 13.29 12.03
N PRO A 10 2.61 13.59 11.01
CA PRO A 10 2.88 12.74 9.87
C PRO A 10 4.02 11.73 10.12
N CYS A 11 3.88 10.51 9.60
CA CYS A 11 4.88 9.45 9.74
C CYS A 11 4.97 8.58 8.49
N TYR A 12 6.15 7.97 8.28
CA TYR A 12 6.35 7.01 7.22
C TYR A 12 5.85 5.63 7.63
N PHE A 13 4.88 5.10 6.88
CA PHE A 13 4.33 3.76 7.09
C PHE A 13 4.69 2.85 5.92
N PRO A 14 5.45 1.76 6.17
CA PRO A 14 5.65 0.72 5.19
C PRO A 14 4.41 -0.18 5.14
N ILE A 15 3.73 -0.21 4.01
CA ILE A 15 2.55 -1.03 3.76
C ILE A 15 2.95 -2.15 2.83
N LYS A 16 2.67 -3.39 3.24
CA LYS A 16 3.02 -4.57 2.46
C LYS A 16 1.76 -5.19 1.86
N ILE A 17 1.62 -5.04 0.55
CA ILE A 17 0.54 -5.61 -0.24
C ILE A 17 1.00 -6.94 -0.83
N ILE A 18 0.20 -7.98 -0.63
CA ILE A 18 0.38 -9.29 -1.26
C ILE A 18 -0.81 -9.51 -2.18
N GLY A 19 -0.54 -9.76 -3.45
CA GLY A 19 -1.57 -10.00 -4.45
C GLY A 19 -1.16 -11.03 -5.49
N ASN A 20 -2.00 -11.18 -6.50
CA ASN A 20 -1.68 -12.02 -7.65
C ASN A 20 -0.46 -11.48 -8.41
N ASN A 21 0.33 -12.40 -8.97
CA ASN A 21 1.48 -12.03 -9.79
C ASN A 21 1.03 -11.60 -11.20
N SER A 22 0.67 -10.32 -11.32
CA SER A 22 0.29 -9.68 -12.58
C SER A 22 1.14 -8.43 -12.79
N THR A 23 1.60 -8.19 -14.02
CA THR A 23 2.35 -6.98 -14.37
C THR A 23 1.51 -5.72 -14.18
N PHE A 24 0.19 -5.84 -14.38
CA PHE A 24 -0.78 -4.76 -14.16
C PHE A 24 -0.92 -4.45 -12.67
N PHE A 25 -0.84 -5.46 -11.80
CA PHE A 25 -1.01 -5.28 -10.37
C PHE A 25 0.00 -4.28 -9.77
N LEU A 26 1.26 -4.35 -10.19
CA LEU A 26 2.28 -3.40 -9.73
C LEU A 26 1.93 -1.96 -10.16
N GLU A 27 1.47 -1.79 -11.40
CA GLU A 27 1.14 -0.48 -11.97
C GLU A 27 -0.11 0.11 -11.32
N GLU A 28 -1.14 -0.70 -11.06
CA GLU A 28 -2.36 -0.28 -10.37
C GLU A 28 -2.07 0.15 -8.93
N ILE A 29 -1.31 -0.65 -8.17
CA ILE A 29 -0.92 -0.31 -6.79
C ILE A 29 -0.12 0.98 -6.75
N ARG A 30 0.74 1.17 -7.74
CA ARG A 30 1.50 2.41 -7.89
C ARG A 30 0.59 3.61 -8.21
N GLN A 31 -0.37 3.47 -9.12
CA GLN A 31 -1.34 4.53 -9.42
C GLN A 31 -2.15 4.91 -8.19
N ILE A 32 -2.65 3.92 -7.44
CA ILE A 32 -3.37 4.15 -6.18
C ILE A 32 -2.46 4.89 -5.19
N THR A 33 -1.20 4.44 -5.05
CA THR A 33 -0.23 5.09 -4.15
C THR A 33 -0.01 6.55 -4.53
N LEU A 34 0.25 6.86 -5.80
CA LEU A 34 0.47 8.22 -6.27
C LEU A 34 -0.79 9.10 -6.17
N THR A 35 -1.98 8.49 -6.26
CA THR A 35 -3.25 9.19 -6.11
C THR A 35 -3.49 9.64 -4.67
N HIS A 36 -3.16 8.79 -3.69
CA HIS A 36 -3.31 9.10 -2.27
C HIS A 36 -2.12 9.86 -1.69
N PHE A 37 -0.91 9.53 -2.15
CA PHE A 37 0.36 10.04 -1.66
C PHE A 37 1.24 10.47 -2.84
N PRO A 38 0.96 11.64 -3.45
CA PRO A 38 1.70 12.13 -4.62
C PRO A 38 3.18 12.42 -4.33
N GLU A 39 3.54 12.63 -3.06
CA GLU A 39 4.93 12.79 -2.62
C GLU A 39 5.71 11.47 -2.57
N THR A 40 5.02 10.32 -2.66
CA THR A 40 5.67 9.02 -2.67
C THR A 40 6.46 8.85 -3.96
N THR A 41 7.77 8.67 -3.82
CA THR A 41 8.67 8.47 -4.95
C THR A 41 8.55 7.07 -5.50
N GLN A 42 8.80 6.94 -6.80
CA GLN A 42 8.74 5.67 -7.53
C GLN A 42 9.68 4.58 -6.96
N ASP A 43 10.77 5.00 -6.29
CA ASP A 43 11.73 4.11 -5.63
C ASP A 43 11.24 3.59 -4.27
N ALA A 44 10.21 4.22 -3.68
CA ALA A 44 9.63 3.79 -2.42
C ALA A 44 8.78 2.51 -2.53
N LEU A 45 8.51 2.04 -3.76
CA LEU A 45 7.86 0.76 -4.03
C LEU A 45 8.89 -0.32 -4.37
N THR A 46 9.02 -1.31 -3.50
CA THR A 46 9.78 -2.53 -3.77
C THR A 46 8.82 -3.68 -4.01
N HIS A 47 8.99 -4.44 -5.09
CA HIS A 47 8.22 -5.66 -5.32
C HIS A 47 9.12 -6.89 -5.36
N LYS A 48 8.59 -8.01 -4.87
CA LYS A 48 9.28 -9.28 -4.84
C LYS A 48 8.32 -10.39 -5.26
N MET A 49 8.70 -11.12 -6.30
CA MET A 49 7.99 -12.31 -6.71
C MET A 49 8.18 -13.42 -5.68
N SER A 50 7.10 -14.14 -5.39
CA SER A 50 7.16 -15.32 -4.54
C SER A 50 7.90 -16.47 -5.24
N LYS A 51 8.52 -17.38 -4.46
CA LYS A 51 9.29 -18.53 -4.95
C LYS A 51 8.52 -19.44 -5.92
N LYS A 52 7.19 -19.42 -5.85
CA LYS A 52 6.30 -20.19 -6.74
C LYS A 52 5.66 -19.35 -7.86
N SER A 53 6.04 -18.09 -8.03
CA SER A 53 5.51 -17.13 -9.03
C SER A 53 3.99 -16.96 -9.07
N ASN A 54 3.27 -17.41 -8.03
CA ASN A 54 1.82 -17.26 -7.93
C ASN A 54 1.40 -15.91 -7.33
N TYR A 55 2.26 -15.31 -6.50
CA TYR A 55 1.97 -14.09 -5.76
C TYR A 55 3.10 -13.07 -5.86
N LEU A 56 2.73 -11.80 -5.87
CA LEU A 56 3.63 -10.66 -5.82
C LEU A 56 3.48 -9.98 -4.45
N ALA A 57 4.61 -9.81 -3.74
CA ALA A 57 4.67 -9.02 -2.53
C ALA A 57 5.24 -7.64 -2.87
N ILE A 58 4.42 -6.61 -2.75
CA ILE A 58 4.77 -5.22 -2.95
C ILE A 58 4.87 -4.58 -1.57
N THR A 59 5.99 -3.93 -1.27
CA THR A 59 6.19 -3.10 -0.09
C THR A 59 6.27 -1.66 -0.56
N VAL A 60 5.40 -0.80 -0.04
CA VAL A 60 5.39 0.63 -0.34
C VAL A 60 5.56 1.42 0.94
N SER A 61 6.52 2.34 0.97
CA SER A 61 6.66 3.29 2.07
C SER A 61 5.94 4.59 1.72
N VAL A 62 4.82 4.85 2.38
CA VAL A 62 4.01 6.07 2.17
C VAL A 62 4.19 7.04 3.34
N PHE A 63 4.18 8.34 3.05
CA PHE A 63 4.15 9.38 4.06
C PHE A 63 2.70 9.69 4.42
N VAL A 64 2.29 9.31 5.62
CA VAL A 64 0.90 9.43 6.06
C VAL A 64 0.77 10.66 6.92
N GLU A 65 -0.05 11.63 6.49
CA GLU A 65 -0.30 12.87 7.24
C GLU A 65 -1.44 12.75 8.25
N ASN A 66 -2.35 11.79 8.05
CA ASN A 66 -3.51 11.58 8.90
C ASN A 66 -4.06 10.16 8.74
N GLN A 67 -4.76 9.68 9.77
CA GLN A 67 -5.36 8.34 9.79
C GLN A 67 -6.37 8.12 8.65
N GLU A 68 -7.12 9.15 8.24
CA GLU A 68 -8.13 9.00 7.18
C GLU A 68 -7.49 8.74 5.81
N SER A 69 -6.35 9.37 5.51
CA SER A 69 -5.59 9.10 4.27
C SER A 69 -5.06 7.67 4.25
N LEU A 70 -4.61 7.16 5.40
CA LEU A 70 -4.22 5.76 5.55
C LEU A 70 -5.38 4.81 5.32
N ASP A 71 -6.52 5.05 5.97
CA ASP A 71 -7.72 4.21 5.85
C ASP A 71 -8.24 4.21 4.41
N ALA A 72 -8.29 5.38 3.77
CA ALA A 72 -8.68 5.52 2.37
C ALA A 72 -7.76 4.71 1.45
N PHE A 73 -6.45 4.76 1.68
CA PHE A 73 -5.48 3.98 0.92
C PHE A 73 -5.64 2.46 1.15
N TYR A 74 -5.72 2.02 2.42
CA TYR A 74 -5.97 0.61 2.76
C TYR A 74 -7.26 0.10 2.12
N ARG A 75 -8.31 0.91 2.12
CA ARG A 75 -9.61 0.58 1.54
C ARG A 75 -9.55 0.51 0.01
N ALA A 76 -8.82 1.39 -0.66
CA ALA A 76 -8.60 1.31 -2.10
C ALA A 76 -7.83 0.03 -2.47
N LEU A 77 -6.81 -0.33 -1.69
CA LEU A 77 -6.06 -1.57 -1.86
C LEU A 77 -6.95 -2.80 -1.65
N THR A 78 -7.69 -2.89 -0.55
CA THR A 78 -8.55 -4.05 -0.27
C THR A 78 -9.75 -4.18 -1.22
N GLN A 79 -10.17 -3.09 -1.87
CA GLN A 79 -11.17 -3.15 -2.93
C GLN A 79 -10.62 -3.72 -4.25
N HIS A 80 -9.30 -3.74 -4.42
CA HIS A 80 -8.70 -4.23 -5.66
C HIS A 80 -8.75 -5.77 -5.72
N PRO A 81 -9.33 -6.37 -6.78
CA PRO A 81 -9.62 -7.81 -6.84
C PRO A 81 -8.37 -8.70 -6.81
N GLU A 82 -7.23 -8.15 -7.24
CA GLU A 82 -5.95 -8.85 -7.21
C GLU A 82 -5.25 -8.81 -5.84
N VAL A 83 -5.67 -7.93 -4.92
CA VAL A 83 -5.12 -7.89 -3.56
C VAL A 83 -5.65 -9.07 -2.77
N LYS A 84 -4.73 -9.85 -2.18
CA LYS A 84 -5.05 -10.96 -1.29
C LYS A 84 -4.87 -10.58 0.17
N MET A 85 -3.88 -9.75 0.47
CA MET A 85 -3.57 -9.35 1.84
C MET A 85 -2.86 -8.00 1.84
N VAL A 86 -3.14 -7.18 2.84
CA VAL A 86 -2.38 -5.96 3.14
C VAL A 86 -1.95 -6.04 4.60
N LEU A 87 -0.69 -5.68 4.87
CA LEU A 87 -0.01 -5.79 6.16
C LEU A 87 0.66 -4.47 6.52
#